data_AF-A0A519XVV5-F1
#
_entry.id   AF-A0A519XVV5-F1
#
_cell.length_a   1.000
_cell.length_b   1.000
_cell.length_c   1.000
_cell.angle_alpha   90.00
_cell.angle_beta   90.00
_cell.angle_gamma   90.00
#
_symmetry.space_group_name_H-M   'P 1'
#
loop_
_entity.id
_entity.type
_entity.pdbx_description
1 polymer ?
#
loop_
_entity_poly.entity_id
_entity_poly.type
_entity_poly.pdbx_seq_one_letter_code
_entity_poly.pdbx_strand_id
1 'polypeptide(L)'
;MQLSFPSPQQVASYTLTSGGDAPGRDPKDWKFSGSTDGTTWVDLDTRTGETFSGRNLTKTYSFKNKVLYNHYRISISAVGSGSLFQLSEWRLIEVPEEQQ
;
A
#
# COMPACT_ATOMS: atom_id res chain seq x y z
N MET A 1 0.08 -2.00 -8.26
CA MET A 1 1.56 -1.96 -8.31
C MET A 1 2.10 -3.10 -7.47
N GLN A 2 3.25 -3.68 -7.81
CA GLN A 2 3.86 -4.82 -7.12
C GLN A 2 5.36 -4.62 -6.94
N LEU A 3 5.90 -5.13 -5.83
CA LEU A 3 7.31 -5.21 -5.50
C LEU A 3 7.70 -6.65 -5.14
N SER A 4 8.95 -7.01 -5.43
CA SER A 4 9.53 -8.33 -5.16
C SER A 4 10.89 -8.17 -4.49
N PHE A 5 11.15 -8.96 -3.46
CA PHE A 5 12.40 -8.96 -2.72
C PHE A 5 13.15 -10.29 -2.91
N PRO A 6 14.50 -10.27 -2.88
CA PRO A 6 15.32 -11.48 -3.01
C PRO A 6 15.20 -12.42 -1.81
N SER A 7 14.84 -11.89 -0.63
CA SER A 7 14.50 -12.65 0.57
C SER A 7 13.13 -12.23 1.12
N PRO A 8 12.43 -13.10 1.86
CA PRO A 8 11.16 -12.75 2.49
C PRO A 8 11.34 -11.59 3.49
N GLN A 9 10.43 -10.60 3.46
CA GLN A 9 10.44 -9.45 4.37
C GLN A 9 9.24 -9.49 5.30
N GLN A 10 9.36 -9.00 6.53
CA GLN A 10 8.24 -8.81 7.46
C GLN A 10 7.70 -7.39 7.38
N VAL A 11 6.88 -7.09 6.37
CA VAL A 11 6.25 -5.77 6.24
C VAL A 11 4.98 -5.73 7.08
N ALA A 12 4.88 -4.71 7.94
CA ALA A 12 3.70 -4.42 8.74
C ALA A 12 3.28 -2.94 8.67
N SER A 13 3.96 -2.15 7.83
CA SER A 13 3.56 -0.78 7.53
C SER A 13 3.92 -0.39 6.10
N TYR A 14 3.13 0.49 5.50
CA TYR A 14 3.42 1.08 4.20
C TYR A 14 3.01 2.55 4.19
N THR A 15 3.63 3.32 3.30
CA THR A 15 3.27 4.73 3.09
C THR A 15 2.81 4.97 1.67
N LEU A 16 1.84 5.86 1.51
CA LEU A 16 1.41 6.39 0.21
C LEU A 16 1.56 7.90 0.23
N THR A 17 2.20 8.45 -0.80
CA THR A 17 2.33 9.90 -0.99
C THR A 17 1.47 10.35 -2.16
N SER A 18 0.47 11.20 -1.90
CA SER A 18 -0.46 11.71 -2.92
C SER A 18 0.28 12.40 -4.07
N GLY A 19 -0.26 12.30 -5.29
CA GLY A 19 0.29 13.01 -6.45
C GLY A 19 0.12 14.53 -6.38
N GLY A 20 0.83 15.23 -7.27
CA GLY A 20 0.84 16.70 -7.36
C GLY A 20 -0.24 17.33 -8.25
N ASP A 21 -0.94 16.55 -9.08
CA ASP A 21 -1.82 17.09 -10.14
C ASP A 21 -3.25 17.37 -9.62
N ALA A 22 -4.06 16.33 -9.36
CA ALA A 22 -5.48 16.54 -9.03
C ALA A 22 -6.00 15.61 -7.91
N PRO A 23 -6.65 16.13 -6.84
CA PRO A 23 -7.08 15.34 -5.68
C PRO A 23 -8.00 14.16 -6.03
N GLY A 24 -8.81 14.30 -7.09
CA GLY A 24 -9.68 13.24 -7.56
C GLY A 24 -8.95 11.95 -7.97
N ARG A 25 -7.66 12.01 -8.27
CA ARG A 25 -6.87 10.88 -8.78
C ARG A 25 -6.14 10.10 -7.70
N ASP A 26 -6.21 10.55 -6.45
CA ASP A 26 -5.55 9.89 -5.34
C ASP A 26 -6.22 8.55 -5.02
N PRO A 27 -5.46 7.57 -4.48
CA PRO A 27 -6.04 6.36 -3.92
C PRO A 27 -7.17 6.67 -2.94
N LYS A 28 -8.32 6.02 -3.11
CA LYS A 28 -9.45 6.08 -2.17
C LYS A 28 -9.71 4.72 -1.54
N ASP A 29 -9.75 3.69 -2.37
CA ASP A 29 -9.99 2.30 -1.94
C ASP A 29 -8.88 1.41 -2.49
N TRP A 30 -8.34 0.53 -1.66
CA TRP A 30 -7.35 -0.46 -2.09
C TRP A 30 -7.23 -1.64 -1.14
N LYS A 31 -6.58 -2.69 -1.69
CA LYS A 31 -6.07 -3.82 -0.94
C LYS A 31 -4.56 -3.85 -0.98
N PHE A 32 -3.94 -4.07 0.17
CA PHE A 32 -2.53 -4.37 0.30
C PHE A 32 -2.37 -5.86 0.61
N SER A 33 -1.60 -6.57 -0.21
CA SER A 33 -1.52 -8.03 -0.16
C SER A 33 -0.06 -8.50 -0.19
N GLY A 34 0.21 -9.60 0.48
CA GLY A 34 1.49 -10.31 0.48
C GLY A 34 1.40 -11.65 -0.25
N SER A 35 2.51 -12.11 -0.81
CA SER A 35 2.61 -13.42 -1.46
C SER A 35 4.02 -14.01 -1.33
N THR A 36 4.09 -15.32 -1.09
CA THR A 36 5.34 -16.08 -1.03
C THR A 36 5.80 -16.58 -2.40
N ASP A 37 4.90 -16.67 -3.38
CA ASP A 37 5.12 -17.28 -4.69
C ASP A 37 4.82 -16.34 -5.88
N GLY A 38 4.26 -15.15 -5.61
CA GLY A 38 3.86 -14.16 -6.60
C GLY A 38 2.55 -14.47 -7.32
N THR A 39 1.89 -15.59 -7.03
CA THR A 39 0.66 -16.05 -7.69
C THR A 39 -0.52 -16.16 -6.73
N THR A 40 -0.30 -16.64 -5.51
CA THR A 40 -1.29 -16.74 -4.44
C THR A 40 -1.12 -15.56 -3.49
N TRP A 41 -2.16 -14.74 -3.35
CA TRP A 41 -2.09 -13.48 -2.58
C TRP A 41 -2.97 -13.55 -1.33
N VAL A 42 -2.41 -13.12 -0.20
CA VAL A 42 -3.11 -12.94 1.07
C VAL A 42 -3.32 -11.45 1.30
N ASP A 43 -4.56 -11.03 1.53
CA ASP A 43 -4.88 -9.64 1.87
C ASP A 43 -4.40 -9.36 3.30
N LEU A 44 -3.52 -8.36 3.46
CA LEU A 44 -2.91 -7.97 4.74
C LEU A 44 -3.53 -6.69 5.30
N ASP A 45 -4.00 -5.79 4.42
CA ASP A 45 -4.73 -4.59 4.79
C ASP A 45 -5.75 -4.22 3.71
N THR A 46 -6.87 -3.63 4.11
CA THR A 46 -7.91 -3.12 3.22
C THR A 46 -8.32 -1.74 3.69
N ARG A 47 -8.28 -0.77 2.78
CA ARG A 47 -8.66 0.63 3.06
C ARG A 47 -9.77 1.06 2.12
N THR A 48 -10.70 1.84 2.65
CA THR A 48 -11.85 2.36 1.92
C THR A 48 -12.16 3.79 2.36
N GLY A 49 -12.53 4.65 1.42
CA GLY A 49 -12.92 6.04 1.69
C GLY A 49 -11.76 6.92 2.15
N GLU A 50 -10.52 6.53 1.85
CA GLU A 50 -9.36 7.31 2.23
C GLU A 50 -9.28 8.62 1.45
N THR A 51 -8.79 9.65 2.13
CA THR A 51 -8.62 10.99 1.56
C THR A 51 -7.24 11.53 1.89
N PHE A 52 -6.75 12.41 1.01
CA PHE A 52 -5.50 13.16 1.18
C PHE A 52 -5.83 14.65 1.18
N SER A 53 -5.62 15.31 2.32
CA SER A 53 -6.00 16.71 2.55
C SER A 53 -5.09 17.72 1.83
N GLY A 54 -3.95 17.28 1.32
CA GLY A 54 -2.97 18.09 0.61
C GLY A 54 -2.35 17.34 -0.56
N ARG A 55 -1.42 17.99 -1.27
CA ARG A 55 -0.61 17.39 -2.33
C ARG A 55 0.74 16.98 -1.78
N ASN A 56 1.36 15.95 -2.39
CA ASN A 56 2.60 15.34 -1.88
C ASN A 56 2.53 14.98 -0.38
N LEU A 57 1.32 14.72 0.13
CA LEU A 57 1.09 14.32 1.51
C LEU A 57 1.36 12.82 1.63
N THR A 58 2.31 12.47 2.48
CA THR A 58 2.56 11.08 2.88
C THR A 58 1.63 10.68 4.01
N LYS A 59 0.89 9.58 3.83
CA LYS A 59 0.13 8.89 4.88
C LYS A 59 0.75 7.52 5.14
N THR A 60 0.79 7.14 6.41
CA THR A 60 1.29 5.84 6.88
C THR A 60 0.11 4.96 7.28
N TYR A 61 0.18 3.69 6.87
CA TYR A 61 -0.82 2.68 7.18
C TYR A 61 -0.10 1.48 7.80
N SER A 62 -0.40 1.19 9.06
CA SER A 62 0.18 0.08 9.81
C SER A 62 -0.88 -0.99 10.06
N PHE A 63 -0.43 -2.25 10.12
CA PHE A 63 -1.23 -3.43 10.34
C PHE A 63 -0.38 -4.50 11.06
N LYS A 64 -1.00 -5.56 11.58
CA LYS A 64 -0.27 -6.69 12.18
C LYS A 64 0.04 -7.72 11.11
N ASN A 65 1.27 -8.23 11.08
CA ASN A 65 1.68 -9.29 10.19
C ASN A 65 2.84 -10.12 10.77
N LYS A 66 2.60 -11.41 10.96
CA LYS A 66 3.62 -12.37 11.44
C LYS A 66 4.30 -13.13 10.29
N VAL A 67 3.76 -13.03 9.08
CA VAL A 67 4.19 -13.83 7.93
C VAL A 67 5.15 -13.00 7.08
N LEU A 68 6.27 -13.60 6.70
CA LEU A 68 7.22 -12.99 5.78
C LEU A 68 6.83 -13.32 4.34
N TYR A 69 6.87 -12.32 3.47
CA TYR A 69 6.52 -12.47 2.05
C TYR A 69 7.65 -11.97 1.15
N ASN A 70 7.83 -12.62 -0.01
CA ASN A 70 8.74 -12.17 -1.05
C ASN A 70 8.12 -11.09 -1.93
N HIS A 71 6.80 -11.10 -2.06
CA HIS A 71 6.06 -10.23 -2.97
C HIS A 71 5.01 -9.44 -2.21
N TYR A 72 4.92 -8.16 -2.53
CA TYR A 72 3.92 -7.24 -1.99
C TYR A 72 3.24 -6.50 -3.12
N ARG A 73 1.92 -6.33 -3.02
CA ARG A 73 1.12 -5.65 -4.03
C ARG A 73 0.13 -4.73 -3.36
N ILE A 74 -0.03 -3.55 -3.95
CA ILE A 74 -1.15 -2.67 -3.68
C ILE A 74 -2.06 -2.61 -4.92
N SER A 75 -3.34 -2.90 -4.71
CA SER A 75 -4.37 -2.94 -5.75
C SER A 75 -5.39 -1.85 -5.49
N ILE A 76 -5.29 -0.75 -6.24
CA ILE A 76 -6.21 0.38 -6.13
C ILE A 76 -7.51 0.03 -6.84
N SER A 77 -8.62 0.00 -6.10
CA SER A 77 -9.95 -0.32 -6.63
C SER A 77 -10.80 0.94 -6.87
N ALA A 78 -10.47 2.06 -6.21
CA ALA A 78 -11.09 3.34 -6.51
C ALA A 78 -10.14 4.51 -6.24
N VAL A 79 -10.38 5.60 -6.96
CA VAL A 79 -9.80 6.91 -6.70
C VAL A 79 -10.87 7.87 -6.16
N GLY A 80 -10.46 9.06 -5.73
CA GLY A 80 -11.36 10.09 -5.22
C GLY A 80 -12.54 10.38 -6.15
N SER A 81 -12.27 10.56 -7.45
CA SER A 81 -13.27 10.83 -8.49
C SER A 81 -12.68 10.63 -9.89
N GLY A 82 -13.50 10.20 -10.85
CA GLY A 82 -13.05 9.97 -12.23
C GLY A 82 -12.29 8.64 -12.38
N SER A 83 -11.47 8.52 -13.43
CA SER A 83 -10.79 7.27 -13.80
C SER A 83 -9.26 7.35 -13.83
N LEU A 84 -8.69 8.55 -13.69
CA LEU A 84 -7.24 8.73 -13.71
C LEU A 84 -6.67 8.48 -12.31
N PHE A 85 -5.50 7.86 -12.26
CA PHE A 85 -4.77 7.54 -11.03
C PHE A 85 -3.49 8.36 -10.93
N GLN A 86 -3.12 8.76 -9.71
CA GLN A 86 -1.80 9.30 -9.43
C GLN A 86 -1.29 8.84 -8.06
N LEU A 87 0.04 8.71 -7.94
CA LEU A 87 0.74 8.54 -6.69
C LEU A 87 2.19 8.97 -6.89
N SER A 88 2.73 9.76 -5.97
CA SER A 88 4.14 10.20 -6.03
C SER A 88 5.07 9.12 -5.50
N GLU A 89 4.67 8.41 -4.44
CA GLU A 89 5.54 7.42 -3.81
C GLU A 89 4.73 6.35 -3.07
N TRP A 90 5.28 5.13 -3.09
CA TRP A 90 4.86 4.01 -2.26
C TRP A 90 6.10 3.42 -1.59
N ARG A 91 6.10 3.33 -0.25
CA ARG A 91 7.18 2.68 0.52
C ARG A 91 6.63 1.53 1.34
N LEU A 92 7.45 0.50 1.50
CA LEU A 92 7.23 -0.60 2.42
C LEU A 92 8.17 -0.44 3.61
N ILE A 93 7.66 -0.74 4.80
CA ILE A 93 8.40 -0.61 6.05
C ILE A 93 8.35 -1.96 6.75
N GLU A 94 9.53 -2.55 6.93
CA GLU A 94 9.69 -3.70 7.81
C GLU A 94 9.44 -3.30 9.25
N VAL A 95 8.61 -4.08 9.95
CA VAL A 95 8.32 -3.88 11.36
C VAL A 95 8.38 -5.26 12.03
N PRO A 96 9.40 -5.52 12.87
CA PRO A 96 9.50 -6.77 13.62
C PRO A 96 8.25 -7.04 14.45
N GLU A 97 7.84 -8.30 14.61
CA GLU A 97 6.60 -8.68 15.31
C GLU A 97 6.47 -8.01 16.69
N GLU A 98 7.56 -7.91 17.46
CA GLU A 98 7.57 -7.29 18.78
C GLU A 98 7.37 -5.78 18.79
N GLN A 99 7.46 -5.11 17.63
CA GLN A 99 7.31 -3.66 17.46
C GLN A 99 6.03 -3.27 16.72
N GLN A 100 5.27 -4.25 16.25
CA GLN A 100 4.00 -4.01 15.55
C GLN A 100 2.93 -3.55 16.51
#